data_AF-A0A524J8P6-F1
#
_entry.id   AF-A0A524J8P6-F1
#
_cell.length_a   1.000
_cell.length_b   1.000
_cell.length_c   1.000
_cell.angle_alpha   90.00
_cell.angle_beta   90.00
_cell.angle_gamma   90.00
#
_symmetry.space_group_name_H-M   'P 1'
#
loop_
_entity.id
_entity.type
_entity.pdbx_description
1 polymer ?
#
loop_
_entity_poly.entity_id
_entity_poly.type
_entity_poly.pdbx_seq_one_letter_code
_entity_poly.pdbx_strand_id
1 'polypeptide(L)'
;MSKPSTPPEKSHKSILKTGVNWSLITGCVLVIIIIILAIYGPSIAPNDPREHKLIIQIDGKWLTPPYPAFTPGYPLGSDNLGRDLYSWLLWSIRPTMILVIIVAGTRMLLGILIGVIAGWSDRTVGRIFDWLIAGALAVPTLIAALIIITAVGFKLGVWAFVVGMSFTGWAETAQLVRERTRTIKGQESIEAAIALGASNSQTFFLHILPQVMPMIWMLLAFEVANSLVTSAGLGFLGYYLGGAVFTEVDDFVYQRISEMPELGQMLATAWMVLDEPWAMVAAGSVVFAVVLAFNLLGDGLQARLTRKLGGMRNLYSFIAGEVIPWLNRYISEPVQNIIHRRAFRYAAGAFLVAFAGLSILWMHNLWTERQESATKPVVTVGHYVTATRVTVTAANDDPEATPTGDSSGSENGQVVHSSPLQVPGGHIWASEGHDPWRARWVDYSGPLTTTIQWTLEREGGFVGGPAIDAEGILYIAAREVTDNGVESGNLIALDGEGTVIWETTLDRKPVGSPALAADGTIYVADKLGLNAFSPAGALLWHYTSPEGDPTADGPIIDADGNLYFKSYAAMNALAPDGTLRWRTAITENAASLPPHLSVDEQAVFWRNLGYNAKDGSPYD
;
A
#
# COMPACT_ATOMS: atom_id res chain seq x y z
N MET A 1 63.95 -33.50 -58.21
CA MET A 1 63.53 -34.09 -56.93
C MET A 1 64.01 -33.19 -55.80
N SER A 2 63.13 -32.39 -55.21
CA SER A 2 63.23 -31.89 -53.83
C SER A 2 61.96 -31.06 -53.51
N LYS A 3 61.15 -31.56 -52.57
CA LYS A 3 59.99 -30.84 -52.01
C LYS A 3 60.46 -29.59 -51.25
N PRO A 4 59.74 -28.46 -51.30
CA PRO A 4 59.93 -27.40 -50.32
C PRO A 4 59.30 -27.82 -48.98
N SER A 5 60.08 -27.64 -47.91
CA SER A 5 59.72 -27.90 -46.52
C SER A 5 58.63 -26.95 -46.02
N THR A 6 57.52 -27.51 -45.55
CA THR A 6 56.51 -26.79 -44.77
C THR A 6 57.07 -26.42 -43.38
N PRO A 7 56.80 -25.20 -42.84
CA PRO A 7 57.17 -24.87 -41.47
C PRO A 7 56.33 -25.66 -40.46
N PRO A 8 56.82 -25.87 -39.22
CA PRO A 8 56.11 -26.66 -38.24
C PRO A 8 54.82 -25.94 -37.80
N GLU A 9 53.71 -26.63 -38.00
CA GLU A 9 52.39 -26.30 -37.49
C GLU A 9 52.47 -26.20 -35.96
N LYS A 10 52.47 -24.96 -35.44
CA LYS A 10 52.34 -24.71 -34.00
C LYS A 10 50.96 -25.18 -33.58
N SER A 11 50.91 -26.42 -33.08
CA SER A 11 49.79 -27.01 -32.39
C SER A 11 49.37 -26.09 -31.24
N HIS A 12 48.30 -25.30 -31.45
CA HIS A 12 47.55 -24.60 -30.41
C HIS A 12 46.83 -25.66 -29.54
N LYS A 13 47.59 -26.50 -28.84
CA LYS A 13 47.08 -27.45 -27.86
C LYS A 13 46.65 -26.68 -26.60
N SER A 14 45.34 -26.49 -26.53
CA SER A 14 44.53 -26.59 -25.32
C SER A 14 45.02 -25.87 -24.06
N ILE A 15 44.81 -24.55 -24.03
CA ILE A 15 44.49 -23.86 -22.77
C ILE A 15 42.96 -23.81 -22.66
N LEU A 16 42.33 -24.98 -22.60
CA LEU A 16 40.93 -25.11 -22.17
C LEU A 16 40.96 -25.75 -20.78
N LYS A 17 41.55 -25.03 -19.81
CA LYS A 17 41.26 -25.29 -18.41
C LYS A 17 39.74 -25.21 -18.26
N THR A 18 39.13 -26.30 -17.83
CA THR A 18 37.74 -26.40 -17.38
C THR A 18 37.57 -25.54 -16.13
N GLY A 19 37.62 -24.21 -16.32
CA GLY A 19 37.37 -23.24 -15.27
C GLY A 19 35.93 -23.40 -14.80
N VAL A 20 35.78 -23.50 -13.48
CA VAL A 20 34.50 -23.45 -12.77
C VAL A 20 33.73 -22.22 -13.27
N ASN A 21 32.47 -22.42 -13.69
CA ASN A 21 31.60 -21.33 -14.11
C ASN A 21 30.99 -20.69 -12.86
N TRP A 22 31.74 -19.76 -12.27
CA TRP A 22 31.35 -19.08 -11.03
C TRP A 22 30.00 -18.38 -11.15
N SER A 23 29.75 -17.66 -12.26
CA SER A 23 28.47 -16.99 -12.52
C SER A 23 27.28 -17.95 -12.45
N LEU A 24 27.41 -19.14 -13.04
CA LEU A 24 26.36 -20.17 -13.00
C LEU A 24 26.10 -20.66 -11.58
N ILE A 25 27.16 -20.94 -10.81
CA ILE A 25 27.03 -21.46 -9.44
C ILE A 25 26.41 -20.39 -8.54
N THR A 26 26.92 -19.16 -8.57
CA THR A 26 26.41 -18.05 -7.76
C THR A 26 24.98 -17.71 -8.15
N GLY A 27 24.66 -17.70 -9.45
CA GLY A 27 23.30 -17.48 -9.94
C GLY A 27 22.33 -18.56 -9.46
N CYS A 28 22.69 -19.84 -9.60
CA CYS A 28 21.87 -20.94 -9.09
C CYS A 28 21.63 -20.84 -7.58
N VAL A 29 22.67 -20.56 -6.79
CA VAL A 29 22.54 -20.43 -5.33
C VAL A 29 21.61 -19.28 -4.95
N LEU A 30 21.76 -18.11 -5.57
CA LEU A 30 20.91 -16.95 -5.30
C LEU A 30 19.46 -17.20 -5.71
N VAL A 31 19.21 -17.81 -6.88
CA VAL A 31 17.85 -18.16 -7.32
C VAL A 31 17.21 -19.17 -6.36
N ILE A 32 17.96 -20.16 -5.86
CA ILE A 32 17.47 -21.10 -4.86
C ILE A 32 17.10 -20.37 -3.56
N ILE A 33 17.93 -19.44 -3.09
CA ILE A 33 17.62 -18.62 -1.90
C ILE A 33 16.32 -17.84 -2.12
N ILE A 34 16.15 -17.19 -3.27
CA ILE A 34 14.93 -16.45 -3.61
C ILE A 34 13.71 -17.36 -3.64
N ILE A 35 13.81 -18.57 -4.21
CA ILE A 35 12.73 -19.56 -4.22
C ILE A 35 12.38 -20.01 -2.80
N ILE A 36 13.38 -20.26 -1.96
CA ILE A 36 13.15 -20.62 -0.55
C ILE A 36 12.43 -19.48 0.17
N LEU A 37 12.87 -18.23 -0.01
CA LEU A 37 12.20 -17.06 0.56
C LEU A 37 10.78 -16.87 -0.01
N ALA A 38 10.54 -17.15 -1.29
CA ALA A 38 9.21 -17.08 -1.88
C ALA A 38 8.25 -18.14 -1.30
N ILE A 39 8.75 -19.34 -0.97
CA ILE A 39 7.92 -20.42 -0.43
C ILE A 39 7.70 -20.26 1.07
N TYR A 40 8.78 -20.03 1.83
CA TYR A 40 8.76 -20.01 3.30
C TYR A 40 8.68 -18.61 3.90
N GLY A 41 8.91 -17.54 3.13
CA GLY A 41 8.79 -16.15 3.58
C GLY A 41 7.46 -15.87 4.30
N PRO A 42 6.30 -16.25 3.72
CA PRO A 42 5.02 -16.10 4.39
C PRO A 42 4.91 -16.77 5.77
N SER A 43 5.60 -17.90 5.96
CA SER A 43 5.59 -18.64 7.24
C SER A 43 6.59 -18.10 8.27
N ILE A 44 7.58 -17.32 7.83
CA ILE A 44 8.58 -16.69 8.70
C ILE A 44 8.13 -15.29 9.13
N ALA A 45 7.16 -14.70 8.41
CA ALA A 45 6.62 -13.39 8.68
C ALA A 45 6.04 -13.32 10.11
N PRO A 46 6.49 -12.35 10.94
CA PRO A 46 6.01 -12.21 12.32
C PRO A 46 4.55 -11.77 12.42
N ASN A 47 4.03 -11.04 11.42
CA ASN A 47 2.66 -10.55 11.39
C ASN A 47 1.98 -10.88 10.05
N ASP A 48 0.64 -10.80 10.02
CA ASP A 48 -0.08 -10.80 8.75
C ASP A 48 0.22 -9.48 8.02
N PRO A 49 0.72 -9.50 6.77
CA PRO A 49 1.03 -8.28 6.04
C PRO A 49 -0.21 -7.41 5.79
N ARG A 50 -1.43 -7.97 5.82
CA ARG A 50 -2.67 -7.24 5.57
C ARG A 50 -3.26 -6.59 6.83
N GLU A 51 -2.71 -6.90 7.99
CA GLU A 51 -3.23 -6.39 9.26
C GLU A 51 -2.86 -4.92 9.43
N HIS A 52 -3.88 -4.05 9.47
CA HIS A 52 -3.72 -2.63 9.78
C HIS A 52 -3.73 -2.42 11.29
N LYS A 53 -2.63 -1.95 11.85
CA LYS A 53 -2.57 -1.49 13.25
C LYS A 53 -2.32 0.00 13.25
N LEU A 54 -3.38 0.80 13.34
CA LEU A 54 -3.25 2.26 13.31
C LEU A 54 -2.71 2.85 14.61
N ILE A 55 -2.77 2.09 15.70
CA ILE A 55 -2.26 2.51 17.00
C ILE A 55 -1.63 1.29 17.66
N ILE A 56 -0.36 1.40 18.03
CA ILE A 56 0.33 0.43 18.89
C ILE A 56 0.88 1.15 20.10
N GLN A 57 0.94 0.41 21.22
CA GLN A 57 1.49 0.92 22.46
C GLN A 57 2.80 0.20 22.75
N ILE A 58 3.90 0.96 22.76
CA ILE A 58 5.24 0.45 23.10
C ILE A 58 5.82 1.35 24.18
N ASP A 59 6.27 0.73 25.27
CA ASP A 59 6.82 1.43 26.43
C ASP A 59 5.89 2.54 26.96
N GLY A 60 4.57 2.31 26.89
CA GLY A 60 3.53 3.24 27.36
C GLY A 60 3.28 4.45 26.45
N LYS A 61 4.03 4.61 25.36
CA LYS A 61 3.77 5.64 24.34
C LYS A 61 2.87 5.09 23.26
N TRP A 62 1.86 5.86 22.89
CA TRP A 62 1.06 5.61 21.71
C TRP A 62 1.87 6.02 20.49
N LEU A 63 2.18 5.05 19.64
CA LEU A 63 2.71 5.33 18.33
C LEU A 63 1.58 5.22 17.32
N THR A 64 1.48 6.23 16.46
CA THR A 64 0.73 6.20 15.22
C THR A 64 1.69 5.86 14.09
N PRO A 65 1.24 5.14 13.05
CA PRO A 65 2.05 4.84 11.89
C PRO A 65 2.49 6.13 11.17
N PRO A 66 3.60 6.09 10.42
CA PRO A 66 4.52 4.96 10.29
C PRO A 66 5.34 4.73 11.59
N TYR A 67 5.48 3.46 11.99
CA TYR A 67 6.26 3.07 13.15
C TYR A 67 7.73 3.02 12.79
N PRO A 68 8.62 3.56 13.65
CA PRO A 68 10.06 3.53 13.39
C PRO A 68 10.58 2.09 13.35
N ALA A 69 11.71 1.87 12.70
CA ALA A 69 12.34 0.55 12.67
C ALA A 69 12.71 0.08 14.07
N PHE A 70 12.79 -1.24 14.22
CA PHE A 70 13.12 -1.91 15.48
C PHE A 70 12.10 -1.72 16.60
N THR A 71 10.96 -1.13 16.29
CA THR A 71 9.72 -1.22 17.07
C THR A 71 9.40 -2.70 17.36
N PRO A 72 9.11 -3.12 18.60
CA PRO A 72 8.78 -4.51 18.92
C PRO A 72 7.67 -5.06 18.03
N GLY A 73 7.95 -6.15 17.32
CA GLY A 73 7.03 -6.73 16.33
C GLY A 73 7.12 -6.12 14.92
N TYR A 74 7.88 -5.03 14.74
CA TYR A 74 8.04 -4.29 13.47
C TYR A 74 9.53 -4.09 13.13
N PRO A 75 10.26 -5.13 12.68
CA PRO A 75 11.71 -5.05 12.46
C PRO A 75 12.14 -3.96 11.47
N LEU A 76 11.36 -3.77 10.40
CA LEU A 76 11.58 -2.73 9.39
C LEU A 76 10.67 -1.51 9.57
N GLY A 77 9.97 -1.41 10.70
CA GLY A 77 8.94 -0.39 10.91
C GLY A 77 7.62 -0.74 10.24
N SER A 78 6.72 0.23 10.17
CA SER A 78 5.44 0.09 9.47
C SER A 78 5.24 1.17 8.40
N ASP A 79 4.32 0.90 7.47
CA ASP A 79 3.83 1.97 6.58
C ASP A 79 2.80 2.86 7.28
N ASN A 80 2.25 3.85 6.56
CA ASN A 80 1.25 4.78 7.08
C ASN A 80 -0.06 4.13 7.57
N LEU A 81 -0.27 2.84 7.27
CA LEU A 81 -1.44 2.07 7.71
C LEU A 81 -1.11 1.11 8.84
N GLY A 82 0.13 1.16 9.35
CA GLY A 82 0.58 0.32 10.43
C GLY A 82 0.86 -1.13 10.06
N ARG A 83 1.03 -1.42 8.76
CA ARG A 83 1.39 -2.75 8.28
C ARG A 83 2.87 -2.97 8.47
N ASP A 84 3.24 -4.15 8.97
CA ASP A 84 4.64 -4.50 9.19
C ASP A 84 5.41 -4.66 7.87
N LEU A 85 6.37 -3.76 7.63
CA LEU A 85 7.16 -3.72 6.40
C LEU A 85 8.06 -4.96 6.24
N TYR A 86 8.45 -5.61 7.33
CA TYR A 86 9.24 -6.84 7.27
C TYR A 86 8.39 -8.04 6.82
N SER A 87 7.23 -8.22 7.43
CA SER A 87 6.24 -9.22 6.99
C SER A 87 5.79 -8.96 5.56
N TRP A 88 5.55 -7.68 5.21
CA TRP A 88 5.21 -7.26 3.85
C TRP A 88 6.28 -7.69 2.85
N LEU A 89 7.56 -7.37 3.11
CA LEU A 89 8.68 -7.74 2.24
C LEU A 89 8.75 -9.25 1.99
N LEU A 90 8.64 -10.07 3.04
CA LEU A 90 8.70 -11.54 2.93
C LEU A 90 7.53 -12.10 2.12
N TRP A 91 6.33 -11.55 2.31
CA TRP A 91 5.14 -11.94 1.56
C TRP A 91 5.21 -11.46 0.10
N SER A 92 5.79 -10.30 -0.17
CA SER A 92 5.88 -9.68 -1.50
C SER A 92 6.70 -10.49 -2.50
N ILE A 93 7.68 -11.28 -2.04
CA ILE A 93 8.57 -12.04 -2.93
C ILE A 93 7.76 -13.01 -3.80
N ARG A 94 6.83 -13.77 -3.21
CA ARG A 94 6.09 -14.84 -3.90
C ARG A 94 5.22 -14.33 -5.06
N PRO A 95 4.24 -13.42 -4.86
CA PRO A 95 3.39 -12.94 -5.94
C PRO A 95 4.19 -12.17 -6.99
N THR A 96 5.20 -11.39 -6.58
CA THR A 96 6.08 -10.68 -7.52
C THR A 96 6.83 -11.66 -8.43
N MET A 97 7.42 -12.72 -7.87
CA MET A 97 8.13 -13.73 -8.65
C MET A 97 7.20 -14.51 -9.58
N ILE A 98 5.98 -14.84 -9.14
CA ILE A 98 4.98 -15.51 -9.99
C ILE A 98 4.63 -14.62 -11.19
N LEU A 99 4.27 -13.35 -10.96
CA LEU A 99 3.95 -12.42 -12.05
C LEU A 99 5.13 -12.30 -13.02
N VAL A 100 6.32 -11.99 -12.50
CA VAL A 100 7.51 -11.72 -13.33
C VAL A 100 7.90 -12.93 -14.16
N ILE A 101 7.86 -14.14 -13.60
CA ILE A 101 8.17 -15.37 -14.36
C ILE A 101 7.14 -15.61 -15.47
N ILE A 102 5.85 -15.40 -15.20
CA ILE A 102 4.79 -15.58 -16.22
C ILE A 102 4.93 -14.54 -17.33
N VAL A 103 5.15 -13.27 -16.97
CA VAL A 103 5.33 -12.18 -17.94
C VAL A 103 6.59 -12.40 -18.76
N ALA A 104 7.73 -12.66 -18.12
CA ALA A 104 8.99 -12.93 -18.80
C ALA A 104 8.88 -14.14 -19.74
N GLY A 105 8.28 -15.23 -19.27
CA GLY A 105 8.05 -16.42 -20.09
C GLY A 105 7.14 -16.15 -21.30
N THR A 106 6.09 -15.35 -21.12
CA THR A 106 5.15 -14.98 -22.20
C THR A 106 5.83 -14.08 -23.23
N ARG A 107 6.49 -13.00 -22.78
CA ARG A 107 7.24 -12.07 -23.64
C ARG A 107 8.34 -12.79 -24.41
N MET A 108 9.08 -13.67 -23.74
CA MET A 108 10.13 -14.47 -24.33
C MET A 108 9.58 -15.46 -25.37
N LEU A 109 8.48 -16.15 -25.08
CA LEU A 109 7.86 -17.08 -26.02
C LEU A 109 7.38 -16.36 -27.28
N LEU A 110 6.62 -15.27 -27.12
CA LEU A 110 6.15 -14.45 -28.25
C LEU A 110 7.33 -13.86 -29.03
N GLY A 111 8.34 -13.35 -28.32
CA GLY A 111 9.53 -12.76 -28.90
C GLY A 111 10.33 -13.76 -29.73
N ILE A 112 10.55 -14.97 -29.23
CA ILE A 112 11.24 -16.03 -29.98
C ILE A 112 10.44 -16.41 -31.23
N LEU A 113 9.13 -16.64 -31.10
CA LEU A 113 8.29 -17.03 -32.22
C LEU A 113 8.29 -15.96 -33.32
N ILE A 114 8.03 -14.70 -32.96
CA ILE A 114 7.98 -13.58 -33.90
C ILE A 114 9.36 -13.30 -34.49
N GLY A 115 10.39 -13.26 -33.65
CA GLY A 115 11.77 -12.97 -34.07
C GLY A 115 12.32 -14.01 -35.03
N VAL A 116 12.09 -15.30 -34.76
CA VAL A 116 12.50 -16.38 -35.67
C VAL A 116 11.78 -16.23 -37.03
N ILE A 117 10.46 -16.01 -37.03
CA ILE A 117 9.70 -15.90 -38.29
C ILE A 117 10.17 -14.69 -39.10
N ALA A 118 10.40 -13.55 -38.44
CA ALA A 118 10.91 -12.33 -39.05
C ALA A 118 12.32 -12.52 -39.63
N GLY A 119 13.21 -13.18 -38.88
CA GLY A 119 14.60 -13.42 -39.32
C GLY A 119 14.73 -14.51 -40.39
N TRP A 120 13.76 -15.43 -40.45
CA TRP A 120 13.76 -16.55 -41.39
C TRP A 120 13.21 -16.17 -42.77
N SER A 121 12.19 -15.31 -42.83
CA SER A 121 11.49 -14.99 -44.09
C SER A 121 12.00 -13.69 -44.71
N ASP A 122 12.52 -13.73 -45.94
CA ASP A 122 12.91 -12.50 -46.68
C ASP A 122 11.75 -11.93 -47.53
N ARG A 123 10.58 -12.57 -47.47
CA ARG A 123 9.40 -12.25 -48.29
C ARG A 123 8.43 -11.33 -47.55
N THR A 124 7.23 -11.16 -48.09
CA THR A 124 6.14 -10.36 -47.49
C THR A 124 5.86 -10.72 -46.03
N VAL A 125 5.93 -12.00 -45.66
CA VAL A 125 5.72 -12.45 -44.27
C VAL A 125 6.76 -11.84 -43.32
N GLY A 126 8.04 -11.89 -43.68
CA GLY A 126 9.10 -11.27 -42.87
C GLY A 126 8.92 -9.76 -42.76
N ARG A 127 8.53 -9.09 -43.85
CA ARG A 127 8.20 -7.66 -43.81
C ARG A 127 7.06 -7.36 -42.83
N ILE A 128 5.98 -8.14 -42.82
CA ILE A 128 4.86 -7.93 -41.88
C ILE A 128 5.35 -8.01 -40.43
N PHE A 129 6.16 -9.03 -40.09
CA PHE A 129 6.70 -9.14 -38.74
C PHE A 129 7.74 -8.08 -38.41
N ASP A 130 8.52 -7.61 -39.39
CA ASP A 130 9.42 -6.45 -39.21
C ASP A 130 8.64 -5.18 -38.86
N TRP A 131 7.52 -4.94 -39.55
CA TRP A 131 6.61 -3.83 -39.24
C TRP A 131 5.94 -4.01 -37.87
N LEU A 132 5.57 -5.23 -37.49
CA LEU A 132 4.99 -5.53 -36.18
C LEU A 132 6.00 -5.27 -35.05
N ILE A 133 7.25 -5.71 -35.21
CA ILE A 133 8.35 -5.44 -34.26
C ILE A 133 8.58 -3.93 -34.17
N ALA A 134 8.71 -3.23 -35.31
CA ALA A 134 8.94 -1.79 -35.33
C ALA A 134 7.79 -1.01 -34.67
N GLY A 135 6.54 -1.40 -34.92
CA GLY A 135 5.37 -0.79 -34.30
C GLY A 135 5.31 -1.02 -32.79
N ALA A 136 5.66 -2.22 -32.32
CA ALA A 136 5.69 -2.53 -30.89
C ALA A 136 6.83 -1.80 -30.16
N LEU A 137 8.01 -1.66 -30.78
CA LEU A 137 9.14 -0.89 -30.23
C LEU A 137 8.89 0.62 -30.19
N ALA A 138 8.02 1.14 -31.06
CA ALA A 138 7.68 2.56 -31.08
C ALA A 138 6.87 3.00 -29.85
N VAL A 139 6.23 2.05 -29.15
CA VAL A 139 5.40 2.32 -27.98
C VAL A 139 6.14 1.88 -26.71
N PRO A 140 6.44 2.79 -25.76
CA PRO A 140 7.06 2.43 -24.49
C PRO A 140 6.22 1.37 -23.74
N THR A 141 6.86 0.27 -23.32
CA THR A 141 6.18 -0.87 -22.69
C THR A 141 5.40 -0.47 -21.44
N LEU A 142 5.93 0.45 -20.63
CA LEU A 142 5.24 0.94 -19.43
C LEU A 142 3.91 1.63 -19.77
N ILE A 143 3.90 2.49 -20.80
CA ILE A 143 2.71 3.23 -21.23
C ILE A 143 1.69 2.27 -21.85
N ALA A 144 2.15 1.36 -22.71
CA ALA A 144 1.28 0.32 -23.28
C ALA A 144 0.64 -0.54 -22.18
N ALA A 145 1.42 -0.97 -21.19
CA ALA A 145 0.92 -1.76 -20.08
C ALA A 145 -0.16 -1.00 -19.30
N LEU A 146 0.05 0.28 -19.00
CA LEU A 146 -0.95 1.11 -18.30
C LEU A 146 -2.26 1.22 -19.09
N ILE A 147 -2.19 1.55 -20.39
CA ILE A 147 -3.38 1.67 -21.25
C ILE A 147 -4.13 0.33 -21.31
N ILE A 148 -3.42 -0.77 -21.51
CA ILE A 148 -4.07 -2.09 -21.63
C ILE A 148 -4.64 -2.55 -20.29
N ILE A 149 -3.93 -2.37 -19.17
CA ILE A 149 -4.44 -2.74 -17.83
C ILE A 149 -5.71 -1.95 -17.51
N THR A 150 -5.73 -0.64 -17.80
CA THR A 150 -6.93 0.19 -17.60
C THR A 150 -8.09 -0.21 -18.49
N ALA A 151 -7.85 -0.49 -19.77
CA ALA A 151 -8.87 -0.86 -20.73
C ALA A 151 -9.47 -2.26 -20.46
N VAL A 152 -8.62 -3.21 -20.08
CA VAL A 152 -9.02 -4.59 -19.75
C VAL A 152 -9.74 -4.64 -18.39
N GLY A 153 -9.41 -3.71 -17.49
CA GLY A 153 -10.02 -3.56 -16.18
C GLY A 153 -9.48 -4.54 -15.12
N PHE A 154 -9.58 -4.15 -13.86
CA PHE A 154 -9.01 -4.89 -12.73
C PHE A 154 -9.74 -6.20 -12.40
N LYS A 155 -10.91 -6.47 -13.00
CA LYS A 155 -11.68 -7.72 -12.80
C LYS A 155 -10.89 -8.99 -13.18
N LEU A 156 -9.90 -8.86 -14.06
CA LEU A 156 -9.02 -9.95 -14.48
C LEU A 156 -7.82 -10.19 -13.54
N GLY A 157 -7.67 -9.36 -12.49
CA GLY A 157 -6.61 -9.49 -11.50
C GLY A 157 -5.21 -9.51 -12.12
N VAL A 158 -4.40 -10.51 -11.74
CA VAL A 158 -3.03 -10.72 -12.23
C VAL A 158 -2.96 -10.82 -13.76
N TRP A 159 -4.00 -11.34 -14.42
CA TRP A 159 -4.02 -11.51 -15.86
C TRP A 159 -4.06 -10.18 -16.63
N ALA A 160 -4.63 -9.11 -16.04
CA ALA A 160 -4.58 -7.79 -16.64
C ALA A 160 -3.13 -7.30 -16.79
N PHE A 161 -2.29 -7.55 -15.79
CA PHE A 161 -0.86 -7.22 -15.83
C PHE A 161 -0.11 -8.10 -16.83
N VAL A 162 -0.41 -9.40 -16.90
CA VAL A 162 0.20 -10.31 -17.87
C VAL A 162 -0.08 -9.85 -19.30
N VAL A 163 -1.34 -9.54 -19.62
CA VAL A 163 -1.76 -9.07 -20.94
C VAL A 163 -1.16 -7.69 -21.24
N GLY A 164 -1.22 -6.76 -20.28
CA GLY A 164 -0.71 -5.40 -20.47
C GLY A 164 0.79 -5.34 -20.68
N MET A 165 1.58 -5.96 -19.80
CA MET A 165 3.04 -6.00 -19.92
C MET A 165 3.51 -6.78 -21.15
N SER A 166 2.76 -7.81 -21.55
CA SER A 166 3.11 -8.64 -22.71
C SER A 166 2.59 -8.06 -24.03
N PHE A 167 1.84 -6.95 -24.05
CA PHE A 167 1.26 -6.43 -25.29
C PHE A 167 2.34 -5.94 -26.27
N THR A 168 3.30 -5.14 -25.77
CA THR A 168 4.47 -4.68 -26.55
C THR A 168 5.80 -5.22 -26.02
N GLY A 169 5.83 -5.78 -24.81
CA GLY A 169 7.08 -6.18 -24.13
C GLY A 169 7.89 -7.26 -24.84
N TRP A 170 7.30 -8.05 -25.74
CA TRP A 170 7.99 -9.10 -26.50
C TRP A 170 8.91 -8.55 -27.61
N ALA A 171 8.79 -7.27 -27.97
CA ALA A 171 9.38 -6.71 -29.18
C ALA A 171 10.92 -6.66 -29.16
N GLU A 172 11.52 -6.35 -28.02
CA GLU A 172 12.99 -6.33 -27.85
C GLU A 172 13.58 -7.73 -28.05
N THR A 173 13.00 -8.74 -27.40
CA THR A 173 13.39 -10.13 -27.60
C THR A 173 13.19 -10.57 -29.05
N ALA A 174 12.08 -10.19 -29.70
CA ALA A 174 11.87 -10.49 -31.12
C ALA A 174 12.93 -9.86 -32.02
N GLN A 175 13.28 -8.60 -31.79
CA GLN A 175 14.32 -7.91 -32.56
C GLN A 175 15.67 -8.63 -32.42
N LEU A 176 16.07 -8.94 -31.19
CA LEU A 176 17.33 -9.61 -30.89
C LEU A 176 17.40 -11.02 -31.50
N VAL A 177 16.33 -11.81 -31.36
CA VAL A 177 16.22 -13.15 -31.95
C VAL A 177 16.21 -13.09 -33.48
N ARG A 178 15.52 -12.09 -34.05
CA ARG A 178 15.50 -11.84 -35.50
C ARG A 178 16.89 -11.55 -36.05
N GLU A 179 17.62 -10.63 -35.43
CA GLU A 179 18.96 -10.24 -35.85
C GLU A 179 19.93 -11.43 -35.82
N ARG A 180 19.86 -12.27 -34.77
CA ARG A 180 20.66 -13.50 -34.72
C ARG A 180 20.23 -14.55 -35.73
N THR A 181 18.93 -14.77 -35.89
CA THR A 181 18.41 -15.73 -36.86
C THR A 181 18.87 -15.37 -38.27
N ARG A 182 18.78 -14.09 -38.65
CA ARG A 182 19.23 -13.58 -39.96
C ARG A 182 20.74 -13.72 -40.13
N THR A 183 21.52 -13.43 -39.08
CA THR A 183 22.97 -13.61 -39.10
C THR A 183 23.37 -15.07 -39.30
N ILE A 184 22.73 -16.00 -38.58
CA ILE A 184 23.02 -17.43 -38.69
C ILE A 184 22.61 -17.97 -40.06
N LYS A 185 21.43 -17.57 -40.55
CA LYS A 185 20.92 -17.97 -41.87
C LYS A 185 21.87 -17.60 -43.01
N GLY A 186 22.58 -16.47 -42.91
CA GLY A 186 23.56 -16.02 -43.90
C GLY A 186 24.96 -16.65 -43.78
N GLN A 187 25.17 -17.63 -42.90
CA GLN A 187 26.46 -18.32 -42.78
C GLN A 187 26.63 -19.38 -43.88
N GLU A 188 27.85 -19.50 -44.41
CA GLU A 188 28.22 -20.50 -45.43
C GLU A 188 27.85 -21.93 -45.03
N SER A 189 27.91 -22.26 -43.73
CA SER A 189 27.52 -23.59 -43.23
C SER A 189 26.04 -23.90 -43.43
N ILE A 190 25.16 -22.90 -43.41
CA ILE A 190 23.73 -23.07 -43.66
C ILE A 190 23.46 -23.19 -45.15
N GLU A 191 24.11 -22.36 -45.97
CA GLU A 191 24.00 -22.43 -47.44
C GLU A 191 24.46 -23.80 -47.97
N ALA A 192 25.57 -24.32 -47.45
CA ALA A 192 26.05 -25.66 -47.77
C ALA A 192 25.06 -26.76 -47.37
N ALA A 193 24.44 -26.66 -46.18
CA ALA A 193 23.43 -27.63 -45.73
C ALA A 193 22.19 -27.64 -46.64
N ILE A 194 21.73 -26.45 -47.07
CA ILE A 194 20.62 -26.31 -48.01
C ILE A 194 20.99 -26.88 -49.39
N ALA A 195 22.22 -26.63 -49.88
CA ALA A 195 22.72 -27.18 -51.14
C ALA A 195 22.80 -28.72 -51.13
N LEU A 196 23.01 -29.32 -49.94
CA LEU A 196 22.97 -30.77 -49.72
C LEU A 196 21.55 -31.35 -49.54
N GLY A 197 20.51 -30.52 -49.70
CA GLY A 197 19.11 -30.96 -49.67
C GLY A 197 18.43 -30.90 -48.30
N ALA A 198 18.98 -30.18 -47.33
CA ALA A 198 18.32 -29.99 -46.04
C ALA A 198 16.97 -29.27 -46.19
N SER A 199 15.90 -29.86 -45.65
CA SER A 199 14.57 -29.23 -45.65
C SER A 199 14.54 -28.02 -44.70
N ASN A 200 13.61 -27.07 -44.92
CA ASN A 200 13.46 -25.90 -44.05
C ASN A 200 13.31 -26.25 -42.56
N SER A 201 12.60 -27.33 -42.25
CA SER A 201 12.43 -27.82 -40.87
C SER A 201 13.75 -28.34 -40.30
N GLN A 202 14.50 -29.15 -41.07
CA GLN A 202 15.81 -29.63 -40.66
C GLN A 202 16.79 -28.47 -40.45
N THR A 203 16.86 -27.54 -41.40
CA THR A 203 17.71 -26.34 -41.29
C THR A 203 17.38 -25.54 -40.02
N PHE A 204 16.10 -25.36 -39.72
CA PHE A 204 15.68 -24.66 -38.50
C PHE A 204 16.04 -25.42 -37.21
N PHE A 205 15.56 -26.65 -37.02
CA PHE A 205 15.70 -27.37 -35.76
C PHE A 205 17.11 -27.91 -35.50
N LEU A 206 17.88 -28.25 -36.54
CA LEU A 206 19.21 -28.84 -36.40
C LEU A 206 20.33 -27.79 -36.47
N HIS A 207 20.13 -26.69 -37.19
CA HIS A 207 21.20 -25.71 -37.40
C HIS A 207 20.93 -24.36 -36.74
N ILE A 208 19.74 -23.77 -36.90
CA ILE A 208 19.46 -22.43 -36.37
C ILE A 208 19.11 -22.48 -34.89
N LEU A 209 18.06 -23.20 -34.51
CA LEU A 209 17.56 -23.22 -33.13
C LEU A 209 18.68 -23.55 -32.13
N PRO A 210 19.53 -24.58 -32.33
CA PRO A 210 20.63 -24.88 -31.43
C PRO A 210 21.66 -23.76 -31.25
N GLN A 211 21.84 -22.92 -32.26
CA GLN A 211 22.77 -21.78 -32.22
C GLN A 211 22.16 -20.55 -31.55
N VAL A 212 20.83 -20.39 -31.61
CA VAL A 212 20.13 -19.30 -30.91
C VAL A 212 19.87 -19.65 -29.43
N MET A 213 19.78 -20.95 -29.09
CA MET A 213 19.53 -21.43 -27.71
C MET A 213 20.42 -20.81 -26.62
N PRO A 214 21.75 -20.66 -26.78
CA PRO A 214 22.58 -20.06 -25.73
C PRO A 214 22.17 -18.62 -25.41
N MET A 215 21.82 -17.85 -26.44
CA MET A 215 21.34 -16.47 -26.27
C MET A 215 19.97 -16.41 -25.62
N ILE A 216 19.08 -17.36 -25.95
CA ILE A 216 17.73 -17.47 -25.37
C ILE A 216 17.78 -17.53 -23.83
N TRP A 217 18.74 -18.25 -23.24
CA TRP A 217 18.89 -18.30 -21.77
C TRP A 217 19.34 -16.99 -21.15
N MET A 218 20.21 -16.25 -21.84
CA MET A 218 20.60 -14.91 -21.43
C MET A 218 19.40 -13.95 -21.52
N LEU A 219 18.59 -14.05 -22.59
CA LEU A 219 17.39 -13.22 -22.77
C LEU A 219 16.32 -13.48 -21.70
N LEU A 220 16.17 -14.71 -21.21
CA LEU A 220 15.26 -15.00 -20.10
C LEU A 220 15.58 -14.17 -18.86
N ALA A 221 16.87 -14.01 -18.54
CA ALA A 221 17.30 -13.19 -17.41
C ALA A 221 16.96 -11.71 -17.62
N PHE A 222 17.20 -11.19 -18.82
CA PHE A 222 16.81 -9.83 -19.20
C PHE A 222 15.31 -9.61 -19.12
N GLU A 223 14.50 -10.57 -19.55
CA GLU A 223 13.04 -10.47 -19.49
C GLU A 223 12.52 -10.47 -18.04
N VAL A 224 13.13 -11.24 -17.15
CA VAL A 224 12.83 -11.21 -15.70
C VAL A 224 13.15 -9.83 -15.13
N ALA A 225 14.32 -9.27 -15.42
CA ALA A 225 14.72 -7.96 -14.95
C ALA A 225 13.80 -6.85 -15.49
N ASN A 226 13.56 -6.84 -16.80
CA ASN A 226 12.69 -5.86 -17.46
C ASN A 226 11.25 -5.92 -16.94
N SER A 227 10.72 -7.12 -16.72
CA SER A 227 9.37 -7.31 -16.17
C SER A 227 9.27 -6.81 -14.73
N LEU A 228 10.29 -7.05 -13.90
CA LEU A 228 10.34 -6.56 -12.52
C LEU A 228 10.40 -5.02 -12.48
N VAL A 229 11.23 -4.40 -13.30
CA VAL A 229 11.32 -2.92 -13.42
C VAL A 229 10.01 -2.33 -13.94
N THR A 230 9.37 -2.98 -14.92
CA THR A 230 8.05 -2.53 -15.41
C THR A 230 6.98 -2.64 -14.33
N SER A 231 6.99 -3.72 -13.52
CA SER A 231 6.09 -3.88 -12.37
C SER A 231 6.30 -2.77 -11.34
N ALA A 232 7.55 -2.49 -10.98
CA ALA A 232 7.88 -1.40 -10.07
C ALA A 232 7.44 -0.02 -10.61
N GLY A 233 7.63 0.21 -11.91
CA GLY A 233 7.16 1.42 -12.57
C GLY A 233 5.64 1.56 -12.56
N LEU A 234 4.90 0.46 -12.74
CA LEU A 234 3.44 0.45 -12.61
C LEU A 234 3.00 0.66 -11.17
N GLY A 235 3.68 0.06 -10.21
CA GLY A 235 3.46 0.30 -8.78
C GLY A 235 3.62 1.78 -8.44
N PHE A 236 4.68 2.44 -8.94
CA PHE A 236 4.89 3.87 -8.78
C PHE A 236 3.74 4.70 -9.39
N LEU A 237 3.16 4.24 -10.49
CA LEU A 237 1.99 4.86 -11.14
C LEU A 237 0.65 4.49 -10.47
N GLY A 238 0.66 3.77 -9.34
CA GLY A 238 -0.53 3.39 -8.59
C GLY A 238 -1.29 2.18 -9.16
N TYR A 239 -0.65 1.36 -9.99
CA TYR A 239 -1.21 0.12 -10.54
C TYR A 239 -0.57 -1.09 -9.87
N TYR A 240 -1.33 -1.73 -8.98
CA TYR A 240 -0.85 -2.85 -8.18
C TYR A 240 -1.53 -4.17 -8.52
N LEU A 241 -0.79 -5.26 -8.31
CA LEU A 241 -1.32 -6.62 -8.38
C LEU A 241 -2.47 -6.80 -7.37
N GLY A 242 -3.66 -7.24 -7.82
CA GLY A 242 -4.83 -7.44 -6.95
C GLY A 242 -5.91 -6.35 -7.06
N GLY A 243 -5.67 -5.32 -7.88
CA GLY A 243 -6.56 -4.18 -8.00
C GLY A 243 -6.11 -3.03 -7.10
N ALA A 244 -6.76 -1.88 -7.27
CA ALA A 244 -6.64 -0.78 -6.34
C ALA A 244 -7.88 -0.82 -5.44
N VAL A 245 -7.69 -1.15 -4.16
CA VAL A 245 -8.65 -0.71 -3.16
C VAL A 245 -8.29 0.74 -2.92
N PHE A 246 -9.24 1.64 -3.20
CA PHE A 246 -9.11 3.02 -2.76
C PHE A 246 -9.37 3.01 -1.27
N THR A 247 -8.31 2.91 -0.48
CA THR A 247 -8.43 3.11 0.97
C THR A 247 -8.12 4.57 1.24
N GLU A 248 -9.06 5.20 1.93
CA GLU A 248 -8.89 6.51 2.52
C GLU A 248 -7.81 6.39 3.60
N VAL A 249 -6.64 6.97 3.36
CA VAL A 249 -5.51 6.97 4.31
C VAL A 249 -5.48 8.24 5.14
N ASP A 250 -6.05 9.32 4.58
CA ASP A 250 -6.29 10.62 5.18
C ASP A 250 -7.37 11.35 4.35
N ASP A 251 -7.97 12.40 4.91
CA ASP A 251 -9.16 13.10 4.39
C ASP A 251 -9.04 13.66 2.93
N PHE A 252 -7.89 13.56 2.27
CA PHE A 252 -7.66 14.07 0.90
C PHE A 252 -6.85 13.14 -0.01
N VAL A 253 -6.42 11.98 0.48
CA VAL A 253 -5.53 11.07 -0.27
C VAL A 253 -6.22 9.73 -0.43
N TYR A 254 -6.85 9.53 -1.59
CA TYR A 254 -7.19 8.19 -2.06
C TYR A 254 -5.90 7.47 -2.41
N GLN A 255 -5.35 6.68 -1.49
CA GLN A 255 -4.28 5.79 -1.87
C GLN A 255 -4.90 4.61 -2.59
N ARG A 256 -4.41 4.39 -3.81
CA ARG A 256 -4.44 3.05 -4.36
C ARG A 256 -3.44 2.28 -3.53
N ILE A 257 -3.92 1.34 -2.74
CA ILE A 257 -3.07 0.29 -2.18
C ILE A 257 -3.65 -1.03 -2.65
N SER A 258 -2.76 -1.99 -2.85
CA SER A 258 -3.19 -3.37 -2.90
C SER A 258 -3.20 -3.96 -1.50
N GLU A 259 -4.20 -4.79 -1.24
CA GLU A 259 -4.19 -5.77 -0.14
C GLU A 259 -3.24 -6.94 -0.42
N MET A 260 -2.72 -7.06 -1.65
CA MET A 260 -1.74 -8.07 -2.02
C MET A 260 -0.32 -7.50 -1.90
N PRO A 261 0.54 -8.10 -1.06
CA PRO A 261 1.93 -7.67 -0.95
C PRO A 261 2.68 -7.81 -2.28
N GLU A 262 3.27 -6.73 -2.77
CA GLU A 262 4.10 -6.70 -3.99
C GLU A 262 5.36 -5.86 -3.77
N LEU A 263 6.51 -6.29 -4.31
CA LEU A 263 7.76 -5.53 -4.20
C LEU A 263 7.69 -4.18 -4.93
N GLY A 264 6.98 -4.12 -6.07
CA GLY A 264 6.76 -2.88 -6.81
C GLY A 264 5.98 -1.85 -6.00
N GLN A 265 4.91 -2.28 -5.32
CA GLN A 265 4.17 -1.45 -4.37
C GLN A 265 5.03 -0.98 -3.22
N MET A 266 5.78 -1.90 -2.60
CA MET A 266 6.61 -1.57 -1.45
C MET A 266 7.66 -0.49 -1.79
N LEU A 267 8.23 -0.54 -3.01
CA LEU A 267 9.12 0.50 -3.49
C LEU A 267 8.38 1.82 -3.80
N ALA A 268 7.15 1.72 -4.31
CA ALA A 268 6.29 2.85 -4.64
C ALA A 268 5.65 3.55 -3.44
N THR A 269 5.57 2.92 -2.28
CA THR A 269 5.09 3.56 -1.04
C THR A 269 6.24 4.05 -0.17
N ALA A 270 7.47 3.58 -0.40
CA ALA A 270 8.62 3.93 0.42
C ALA A 270 9.05 5.42 0.31
N TRP A 271 8.63 6.16 -0.74
CA TRP A 271 8.86 7.61 -0.81
C TRP A 271 8.03 8.40 0.22
N MET A 272 7.06 7.78 0.88
CA MET A 272 6.23 8.45 1.87
C MET A 272 6.92 8.52 3.25
N VAL A 273 7.99 7.76 3.44
CA VAL A 273 8.78 7.72 4.69
C VAL A 273 10.25 8.06 4.37
N LEU A 274 10.48 9.23 3.73
CA LEU A 274 11.83 9.67 3.35
C LEU A 274 12.77 9.86 4.54
N ASP A 275 12.21 10.13 5.72
CA ASP A 275 12.99 10.26 6.96
C ASP A 275 13.60 8.93 7.41
N GLU A 276 13.10 7.79 6.90
CA GLU A 276 13.47 6.44 7.32
C GLU A 276 13.68 5.49 6.10
N PRO A 277 14.80 5.65 5.35
CA PRO A 277 14.96 5.04 4.02
C PRO A 277 15.21 3.53 4.00
N TRP A 278 15.36 2.86 5.16
CA TRP A 278 15.77 1.45 5.21
C TRP A 278 14.76 0.51 4.56
N ALA A 279 13.47 0.83 4.60
CA ALA A 279 12.44 0.00 3.96
C ALA A 279 12.59 0.00 2.44
N MET A 280 12.88 1.19 1.86
CA MET A 280 13.23 1.35 0.45
C MET A 280 14.50 0.58 0.10
N VAL A 281 15.54 0.70 0.94
CA VAL A 281 16.82 0.01 0.75
C VAL A 281 16.63 -1.51 0.84
N ALA A 282 15.80 -2.00 1.75
CA ALA A 282 15.50 -3.43 1.89
C ALA A 282 14.75 -3.97 0.68
N ALA A 283 13.66 -3.31 0.25
CA ALA A 283 12.91 -3.67 -0.95
C ALA A 283 13.79 -3.62 -2.20
N GLY A 284 14.53 -2.52 -2.38
CA GLY A 284 15.46 -2.33 -3.49
C GLY A 284 16.59 -3.37 -3.50
N SER A 285 17.10 -3.78 -2.33
CA SER A 285 18.10 -4.84 -2.21
C SER A 285 17.57 -6.20 -2.63
N VAL A 286 16.31 -6.52 -2.31
CA VAL A 286 15.65 -7.75 -2.77
C VAL A 286 15.46 -7.72 -4.28
N VAL A 287 14.95 -6.61 -4.84
CA VAL A 287 14.82 -6.42 -6.29
C VAL A 287 16.18 -6.57 -6.99
N PHE A 288 17.22 -5.91 -6.47
CA PHE A 288 18.59 -6.03 -6.98
C PHE A 288 19.11 -7.46 -6.91
N ALA A 289 18.91 -8.16 -5.79
CA ALA A 289 19.32 -9.54 -5.63
C ALA A 289 18.62 -10.48 -6.62
N VAL A 290 17.33 -10.25 -6.89
CA VAL A 290 16.57 -11.00 -7.92
C VAL A 290 17.18 -10.76 -9.30
N VAL A 291 17.37 -9.50 -9.70
CA VAL A 291 17.96 -9.16 -11.01
C VAL A 291 19.36 -9.76 -11.15
N LEU A 292 20.19 -9.62 -10.13
CA LEU A 292 21.55 -10.17 -10.10
C LEU A 292 21.54 -11.71 -10.21
N ALA A 293 20.67 -12.38 -9.47
CA ALA A 293 20.55 -13.83 -9.46
C ALA A 293 20.23 -14.37 -10.85
N PHE A 294 19.22 -13.79 -11.52
CA PHE A 294 18.82 -14.21 -12.85
C PHE A 294 19.85 -13.84 -13.92
N ASN A 295 20.47 -12.66 -13.85
CA ASN A 295 21.53 -12.27 -14.79
C ASN A 295 22.75 -13.22 -14.70
N LEU A 296 23.23 -13.51 -13.49
CA LEU A 296 24.34 -14.45 -13.30
C LEU A 296 23.98 -15.87 -13.75
N LEU A 297 22.74 -16.30 -13.50
CA LEU A 297 22.23 -17.58 -14.00
C LEU A 297 22.21 -17.62 -15.54
N GLY A 298 21.68 -16.57 -16.18
CA GLY A 298 21.60 -16.43 -17.63
C GLY A 298 22.97 -16.45 -18.30
N ASP A 299 23.91 -15.63 -17.82
CA ASP A 299 25.29 -15.57 -18.31
C ASP A 299 26.00 -16.91 -18.10
N GLY A 300 25.79 -17.52 -16.93
CA GLY A 300 26.32 -18.83 -16.60
C GLY A 300 25.85 -19.92 -17.57
N LEU A 301 24.55 -19.97 -17.84
CA LEU A 301 23.94 -20.92 -18.77
C LEU A 301 24.42 -20.68 -20.20
N GLN A 302 24.43 -19.43 -20.66
CA GLN A 302 24.94 -19.06 -21.98
C GLN A 302 26.40 -19.49 -22.15
N ALA A 303 27.29 -19.14 -21.21
CA ALA A 303 28.71 -19.49 -21.28
C ALA A 303 28.94 -21.02 -21.33
N ARG A 304 28.08 -21.81 -20.66
CA ARG A 304 28.17 -23.28 -20.69
C ARG A 304 27.69 -23.85 -22.03
N LEU A 305 26.58 -23.33 -22.56
CA LEU A 305 25.98 -23.81 -23.81
C LEU A 305 26.82 -23.44 -25.03
N THR A 306 27.46 -22.26 -25.03
CA THR A 306 28.38 -21.86 -26.09
C THR A 306 29.62 -22.78 -26.15
N ARG A 307 30.05 -23.37 -25.02
CA ARG A 307 31.20 -24.29 -24.98
C ARG A 307 30.92 -25.70 -25.51
N LYS A 308 29.69 -26.21 -25.40
CA LYS A 308 29.31 -27.54 -25.90
C LYS A 308 28.40 -27.38 -27.13
N LEU A 309 28.98 -27.43 -28.33
CA LEU A 309 28.23 -27.41 -29.60
C LEU A 309 27.19 -28.56 -29.61
N GLY A 310 25.89 -28.23 -29.55
CA GLY A 310 24.79 -29.22 -29.60
C GLY A 310 23.44 -28.85 -28.94
N GLY A 311 23.16 -27.59 -28.62
CA GLY A 311 21.80 -27.09 -28.32
C GLY A 311 21.06 -27.79 -27.16
N MET A 312 19.74 -27.97 -27.30
CA MET A 312 18.85 -28.55 -26.26
C MET A 312 19.27 -29.94 -25.78
N ARG A 313 19.84 -30.79 -26.63
CA ARG A 313 20.35 -32.11 -26.24
C ARG A 313 21.50 -31.99 -25.23
N ASN A 314 22.32 -30.94 -25.36
CA ASN A 314 23.37 -30.62 -24.41
C ASN A 314 22.82 -29.99 -23.13
N LEU A 315 21.71 -29.26 -23.18
CA LEU A 315 21.05 -28.76 -21.97
C LEU A 315 20.44 -29.89 -21.15
N TYR A 316 19.68 -30.81 -21.76
CA TYR A 316 19.09 -31.93 -21.03
C TYR A 316 20.17 -32.85 -20.43
N SER A 317 21.20 -33.20 -21.21
CA SER A 317 22.33 -33.98 -20.69
C SER A 317 23.17 -33.23 -19.65
N PHE A 318 23.24 -31.90 -19.73
CA PHE A 318 23.85 -31.08 -18.68
C PHE A 318 23.01 -31.06 -17.40
N ILE A 319 21.69 -30.84 -17.50
CA ILE A 319 20.81 -30.84 -16.34
C ILE A 319 20.82 -32.21 -15.67
N ALA A 320 20.59 -33.28 -16.45
CA ALA A 320 20.53 -34.64 -15.92
C ALA A 320 21.89 -35.19 -15.47
N GLY A 321 22.97 -34.87 -16.17
CA GLY A 321 24.30 -35.47 -15.94
C GLY A 321 25.24 -34.65 -15.07
N GLU A 322 25.04 -33.33 -14.98
CA GLU A 322 25.92 -32.44 -14.20
C GLU A 322 25.13 -31.68 -13.13
N VAL A 323 24.01 -31.02 -13.45
CA VAL A 323 23.26 -30.18 -12.49
C VAL A 323 22.58 -31.00 -11.41
N ILE A 324 21.80 -32.02 -11.76
CA ILE A 324 21.09 -32.87 -10.78
C ILE A 324 22.07 -33.60 -9.86
N PRO A 325 23.15 -34.24 -10.36
CA PRO A 325 24.16 -34.84 -9.50
C PRO A 325 24.98 -33.81 -8.72
N TRP A 326 25.20 -32.60 -9.25
CA TRP A 326 25.87 -31.51 -8.52
C TRP A 326 24.99 -30.95 -7.40
N LEU A 327 23.70 -30.72 -7.65
CA LEU A 327 22.72 -30.34 -6.63
C LEU A 327 22.66 -31.40 -5.54
N ASN A 328 22.67 -32.67 -5.93
CA ASN A 328 22.68 -33.74 -4.96
C ASN A 328 23.99 -33.78 -4.16
N ARG A 329 25.14 -33.68 -4.84
CA ARG A 329 26.47 -33.82 -4.20
C ARG A 329 26.94 -32.60 -3.42
N TYR A 330 26.53 -31.39 -3.82
CA TYR A 330 27.05 -30.12 -3.27
C TYR A 330 26.00 -29.29 -2.54
N ILE A 331 24.71 -29.62 -2.65
CA ILE A 331 23.65 -28.96 -1.88
C ILE A 331 22.98 -29.97 -0.96
N SER A 332 22.31 -31.01 -1.46
CA SER A 332 21.54 -31.92 -0.59
C SER A 332 22.44 -32.76 0.35
N GLU A 333 23.49 -33.40 -0.16
CA GLU A 333 24.43 -34.21 0.63
C GLU A 333 25.20 -33.41 1.69
N PRO A 334 25.78 -32.22 1.40
CA PRO A 334 26.43 -31.42 2.43
C PRO A 334 25.43 -30.74 3.36
N VAL A 335 24.24 -30.31 2.94
CA VAL A 335 23.23 -29.80 3.88
C VAL A 335 22.82 -30.89 4.88
N GLN A 336 22.58 -32.12 4.41
CA GLN A 336 22.29 -33.26 5.29
C GLN A 336 23.47 -33.62 6.20
N ASN A 337 24.71 -33.57 5.69
CA ASN A 337 25.92 -33.86 6.47
C ASN A 337 26.35 -32.72 7.42
N ILE A 338 26.08 -31.46 7.09
CA ILE A 338 26.36 -30.27 7.91
C ILE A 338 25.43 -30.24 9.11
N ILE A 339 24.15 -30.56 8.92
CA ILE A 339 23.16 -30.70 10.00
C ILE A 339 23.60 -31.77 11.04
N HIS A 340 24.35 -32.80 10.63
CA HIS A 340 24.80 -33.88 11.51
C HIS A 340 26.19 -33.66 12.13
N ARG A 341 27.04 -32.78 11.59
CA ARG A 341 28.42 -32.57 12.05
C ARG A 341 28.50 -31.77 13.35
N ARG A 342 29.27 -32.28 14.32
CA ARG A 342 29.49 -31.64 15.63
C ARG A 342 30.05 -30.22 15.51
N ALA A 343 30.95 -29.97 14.55
CA ALA A 343 31.53 -28.64 14.32
C ALA A 343 30.50 -27.59 13.87
N PHE A 344 29.48 -27.96 13.08
CA PHE A 344 28.38 -27.06 12.73
C PHE A 344 27.47 -26.80 13.94
N ARG A 345 27.22 -27.81 14.79
CA ARG A 345 26.53 -27.61 16.08
C ARG A 345 27.31 -26.70 17.03
N TYR A 346 28.65 -26.76 17.03
CA TYR A 346 29.49 -25.85 17.82
C TYR A 346 29.65 -24.47 17.20
N ALA A 347 29.66 -24.32 15.87
CA ALA A 347 29.70 -23.02 15.19
C ALA A 347 28.34 -22.31 15.22
N ALA A 348 27.25 -23.04 15.02
CA ALA A 348 25.88 -22.56 15.27
C ALA A 348 25.67 -22.28 16.75
N GLY A 349 26.22 -23.11 17.65
CA GLY A 349 26.22 -22.86 19.09
C GLY A 349 27.04 -21.63 19.49
N ALA A 350 28.23 -21.43 18.91
CA ALA A 350 29.06 -20.24 19.16
C ALA A 350 28.42 -18.98 18.56
N PHE A 351 27.77 -19.08 17.40
CA PHE A 351 26.96 -18.01 16.83
C PHE A 351 25.76 -17.69 17.73
N LEU A 352 25.05 -18.70 18.23
CA LEU A 352 23.93 -18.51 19.17
C LEU A 352 24.38 -17.97 20.53
N VAL A 353 25.57 -18.32 21.01
CA VAL A 353 26.15 -17.79 22.27
C VAL A 353 26.70 -16.37 22.06
N ALA A 354 27.30 -16.06 20.92
CA ALA A 354 27.72 -14.70 20.58
C ALA A 354 26.52 -13.78 20.33
N PHE A 355 25.49 -14.30 19.65
CA PHE A 355 24.23 -13.62 19.44
C PHE A 355 23.51 -13.42 20.78
N ALA A 356 23.36 -14.45 21.61
CA ALA A 356 22.79 -14.31 22.96
C ALA A 356 23.62 -13.40 23.87
N GLY A 357 24.95 -13.42 23.77
CA GLY A 357 25.85 -12.54 24.52
C GLY A 357 25.72 -11.08 24.11
N LEU A 358 25.63 -10.80 22.80
CA LEU A 358 25.33 -9.47 22.26
C LEU A 358 23.90 -9.04 22.60
N SER A 359 22.94 -9.96 22.60
CA SER A 359 21.57 -9.72 23.05
C SER A 359 21.48 -9.46 24.56
N ILE A 360 22.31 -10.12 25.39
CA ILE A 360 22.38 -9.90 26.85
C ILE A 360 23.10 -8.58 27.17
N LEU A 361 24.16 -8.23 26.45
CA LEU A 361 24.82 -6.92 26.56
C LEU A 361 23.90 -5.78 26.12
N TRP A 362 23.15 -5.99 25.04
CA TRP A 362 22.12 -5.07 24.56
C TRP A 362 20.93 -5.00 25.53
N MET A 363 20.47 -6.13 26.08
CA MET A 363 19.45 -6.17 27.14
C MET A 363 19.95 -5.54 28.45
N HIS A 364 21.22 -5.65 28.79
CA HIS A 364 21.80 -5.00 29.97
C HIS A 364 21.84 -3.48 29.79
N ASN A 365 22.24 -2.98 28.61
CA ASN A 365 22.18 -1.56 28.26
C ASN A 365 20.73 -1.03 28.26
N LEU A 366 19.81 -1.79 27.67
CA LEU A 366 18.37 -1.47 27.71
C LEU A 366 17.80 -1.54 29.14
N TRP A 367 18.30 -2.43 29.99
CA TRP A 367 17.85 -2.56 31.39
C TRP A 367 18.37 -1.40 32.25
N THR A 368 19.59 -0.91 32.00
CA THR A 368 20.10 0.31 32.62
C THR A 368 19.36 1.57 32.16
N GLU A 369 18.97 1.66 30.88
CA GLU A 369 18.11 2.75 30.37
C GLU A 369 16.65 2.65 30.86
N ARG A 370 16.16 1.44 31.14
CA ARG A 370 14.82 1.19 31.71
C ARG A 370 14.69 1.54 33.19
N GLN A 371 15.76 1.50 33.98
CA GLN A 371 15.72 1.87 35.41
C GLN A 371 15.48 3.37 35.63
N GLU A 372 15.87 4.23 34.67
CA GLU A 372 15.66 5.69 34.76
C GLU A 372 14.24 6.14 34.38
N SER A 373 13.46 5.33 33.66
CA SER A 373 12.13 5.73 33.16
C SER A 373 10.95 5.09 33.90
N ALA A 374 11.20 4.14 34.80
CA ALA A 374 10.16 3.32 35.42
C ALA A 374 9.66 3.84 36.78
N THR A 375 9.10 5.05 36.85
CA THR A 375 8.21 5.41 37.96
C THR A 375 7.03 6.26 37.48
N LYS A 376 5.95 5.59 37.03
CA LYS A 376 4.55 5.86 37.43
C LYS A 376 3.59 4.99 36.59
N PRO A 377 2.50 4.48 37.19
CA PRO A 377 1.53 3.64 36.50
C PRO A 377 0.48 4.50 35.79
N VAL A 378 -0.25 3.90 34.83
CA VAL A 378 -1.69 4.10 34.48
C VAL A 378 -1.91 3.84 32.98
N VAL A 379 -2.61 2.76 32.64
CA VAL A 379 -4.01 2.62 32.14
C VAL A 379 -4.12 2.65 30.61
N THR A 380 -4.71 1.58 30.09
CA THR A 380 -4.97 1.23 28.69
C THR A 380 -6.27 1.87 28.20
N VAL A 381 -6.33 2.37 26.95
CA VAL A 381 -7.59 2.80 26.29
C VAL A 381 -7.65 2.23 24.87
N GLY A 382 -8.70 1.46 24.57
CA GLY A 382 -9.12 1.07 23.23
C GLY A 382 -10.16 2.05 22.68
N HIS A 383 -10.52 1.97 21.39
CA HIS A 383 -11.57 2.81 20.84
C HIS A 383 -12.93 2.40 21.42
N TYR A 384 -13.34 3.13 22.46
CA TYR A 384 -14.58 2.98 23.19
C TYR A 384 -15.31 4.32 23.16
N VAL A 385 -16.62 4.34 22.88
CA VAL A 385 -17.45 5.45 23.37
C VAL A 385 -17.58 5.23 24.87
N THR A 386 -16.88 6.06 25.64
CA THR A 386 -16.96 6.03 27.11
C THR A 386 -17.84 7.19 27.54
N ALA A 387 -19.12 6.96 27.84
CA ALA A 387 -19.88 7.95 28.60
C ALA A 387 -19.58 7.76 30.09
N THR A 388 -19.39 8.86 30.81
CA THR A 388 -19.23 8.85 32.28
C THR A 388 -20.46 9.51 32.88
N ARG A 389 -21.32 8.74 33.56
CA ARG A 389 -22.44 9.26 34.35
C ARG A 389 -21.92 9.98 35.59
N VAL A 390 -22.29 11.24 35.74
CA VAL A 390 -22.05 12.05 36.95
C VAL A 390 -23.23 11.86 37.90
N THR A 391 -22.98 11.30 39.08
CA THR A 391 -23.98 11.26 40.16
C THR A 391 -23.83 12.53 40.99
N VAL A 392 -24.79 13.45 40.88
CA VAL A 392 -24.82 14.66 41.73
C VAL A 392 -25.22 14.27 43.14
N THR A 393 -24.30 14.42 44.09
CA THR A 393 -24.65 14.50 45.51
C THR A 393 -24.48 15.95 45.90
N ALA A 394 -25.57 16.64 46.20
CA ALA A 394 -25.53 18.02 46.69
C ALA A 394 -24.72 18.06 47.99
N ALA A 395 -23.55 18.70 47.97
CA ALA A 395 -22.79 19.03 49.16
C ALA A 395 -22.84 20.55 49.31
N ASN A 396 -23.34 20.96 50.47
CA ASN A 396 -23.64 22.32 50.90
C ASN A 396 -22.52 23.33 50.61
N ASP A 397 -22.96 24.55 50.30
CA ASP A 397 -22.17 25.78 50.35
C ASP A 397 -21.34 25.86 51.64
N ASP A 398 -20.03 26.07 51.50
CA ASP A 398 -19.19 26.63 52.55
C ASP A 398 -18.33 27.76 51.96
N PRO A 399 -18.62 29.04 52.26
CA PRO A 399 -18.03 30.18 51.57
C PRO A 399 -16.84 30.73 52.36
N GLU A 400 -15.72 30.02 52.48
CA GLU A 400 -14.52 30.59 53.11
C GLU A 400 -13.22 29.91 52.64
N ALA A 401 -12.71 30.33 51.48
CA ALA A 401 -11.31 30.11 51.09
C ALA A 401 -10.83 31.23 50.15
N THR A 402 -10.27 32.29 50.73
CA THR A 402 -9.51 33.33 50.02
C THR A 402 -8.21 32.75 49.42
N PRO A 403 -7.87 33.02 48.15
CA PRO A 403 -6.56 32.70 47.61
C PRO A 403 -5.57 33.84 47.89
N THR A 404 -4.55 33.59 48.69
CA THR A 404 -3.35 34.43 48.79
C THR A 404 -2.31 33.94 47.78
N GLY A 405 -1.92 34.81 46.85
CA GLY A 405 -0.83 34.53 45.91
C GLY A 405 -0.58 35.71 44.97
N ASP A 406 0.34 36.58 45.37
CA ASP A 406 0.87 37.72 44.61
C ASP A 406 1.32 37.34 43.19
N SER A 407 0.89 38.14 42.21
CA SER A 407 1.75 38.50 41.08
C SER A 407 1.48 39.95 40.67
N SER A 408 2.34 40.84 41.15
CA SER A 408 2.42 42.22 40.75
C SER A 408 3.13 42.34 39.39
N GLY A 409 2.46 42.95 38.40
CA GLY A 409 3.14 43.72 37.35
C GLY A 409 2.78 43.38 35.89
N SER A 410 1.68 43.93 35.38
CA SER A 410 1.70 44.82 34.18
C SER A 410 0.30 45.40 33.95
N GLU A 411 0.20 46.72 33.94
CA GLU A 411 -0.99 47.48 33.57
C GLU A 411 -1.36 47.28 32.09
N ASN A 412 -2.66 47.39 31.82
CA ASN A 412 -3.32 47.65 30.54
C ASN A 412 -3.52 46.49 29.58
N GLY A 413 -4.37 45.56 30.01
CA GLY A 413 -5.30 44.86 29.15
C GLY A 413 -6.43 44.35 30.04
N GLN A 414 -7.55 45.07 30.11
CA GLN A 414 -8.77 44.46 30.64
C GLN A 414 -9.03 43.21 29.80
N VAL A 415 -8.73 42.04 30.36
CA VAL A 415 -9.31 40.79 29.89
C VAL A 415 -10.78 40.94 30.21
N VAL A 416 -11.52 41.46 29.24
CA VAL A 416 -12.97 41.31 29.21
C VAL A 416 -13.17 39.81 29.20
N HIS A 417 -13.53 39.23 30.35
CA HIS A 417 -14.16 37.92 30.36
C HIS A 417 -15.44 38.09 29.56
N SER A 418 -15.36 37.86 28.24
CA SER A 418 -16.54 37.64 27.43
C SER A 418 -17.32 36.53 28.11
N SER A 419 -18.60 36.76 28.39
CA SER A 419 -19.49 35.73 28.91
C SER A 419 -19.26 34.43 28.12
N PRO A 420 -19.17 33.26 28.77
CA PRO A 420 -18.96 32.00 28.07
C PRO A 420 -20.07 31.85 27.02
N LEU A 421 -19.67 31.61 25.77
CA LEU A 421 -20.59 31.37 24.66
C LEU A 421 -21.49 30.20 25.07
N GLN A 422 -22.78 30.48 25.19
CA GLN A 422 -23.75 29.46 25.56
C GLN A 422 -24.08 28.65 24.33
N VAL A 423 -23.86 27.33 24.42
CA VAL A 423 -24.27 26.39 23.37
C VAL A 423 -25.78 26.54 23.15
N PRO A 424 -26.26 26.73 21.91
CA PRO A 424 -27.69 26.78 21.63
C PRO A 424 -28.41 25.58 22.23
N GLY A 425 -29.54 25.80 22.92
CA GLY A 425 -30.29 24.74 23.62
C GLY A 425 -29.70 24.28 24.97
N GLY A 426 -28.54 24.80 25.38
CA GLY A 426 -27.87 24.36 26.61
C GLY A 426 -27.33 22.93 26.55
N HIS A 427 -27.09 22.42 25.34
CA HIS A 427 -26.59 21.07 25.13
C HIS A 427 -25.17 20.89 25.68
N ILE A 428 -24.87 19.68 26.17
CA ILE A 428 -23.56 19.33 26.71
C ILE A 428 -22.51 19.24 25.59
N TRP A 429 -22.92 18.79 24.41
CA TRP A 429 -22.07 18.68 23.22
C TRP A 429 -22.94 18.76 21.95
N ALA A 430 -23.16 19.96 21.41
CA ALA A 430 -24.14 20.17 20.34
C ALA A 430 -23.69 19.67 18.96
N SER A 431 -22.39 19.69 18.66
CA SER A 431 -21.86 19.36 17.34
C SER A 431 -20.37 19.00 17.40
N GLU A 432 -19.75 18.69 16.25
CA GLU A 432 -18.34 18.35 16.20
C GLU A 432 -17.44 19.46 16.76
N GLY A 433 -16.60 19.10 17.72
CA GLY A 433 -15.76 20.09 18.40
C GLY A 433 -16.51 20.92 19.45
N HIS A 434 -17.55 20.33 20.04
CA HIS A 434 -18.38 20.80 21.15
C HIS A 434 -19.56 21.69 20.76
N ASP A 435 -19.32 22.71 19.94
CA ASP A 435 -20.29 23.75 19.62
C ASP A 435 -20.12 24.28 18.18
N PRO A 436 -21.04 25.13 17.67
CA PRO A 436 -20.97 25.67 16.31
C PRO A 436 -19.74 26.52 16.00
N TRP A 437 -19.07 27.07 17.03
CA TRP A 437 -17.83 27.85 16.92
C TRP A 437 -16.59 26.99 17.05
N ARG A 438 -16.76 25.72 17.40
CA ARG A 438 -15.73 24.73 17.60
C ARG A 438 -14.76 25.08 18.73
N ALA A 439 -15.27 25.54 19.86
CA ALA A 439 -14.42 25.94 20.99
C ALA A 439 -13.60 24.78 21.57
N ARG A 440 -14.01 23.52 21.35
CA ARG A 440 -13.36 22.30 21.86
C ARG A 440 -13.14 22.31 23.37
N TRP A 441 -13.95 23.05 24.10
CA TRP A 441 -13.82 23.23 25.53
C TRP A 441 -15.20 23.24 26.19
N VAL A 442 -15.29 22.61 27.35
CA VAL A 442 -16.47 22.58 28.22
C VAL A 442 -16.10 23.25 29.53
N ASP A 443 -17.05 23.97 30.15
CA ASP A 443 -16.90 24.58 31.48
C ASP A 443 -16.75 23.54 32.62
N TYR A 444 -16.71 22.26 32.30
CA TYR A 444 -16.61 21.16 33.25
C TYR A 444 -15.18 20.61 33.37
N SER A 445 -14.66 20.57 34.59
CA SER A 445 -13.43 19.84 34.88
C SER A 445 -13.70 18.34 34.95
N GLY A 446 -13.24 17.62 33.92
CA GLY A 446 -13.35 16.16 33.85
C GLY A 446 -12.67 15.44 35.02
N PRO A 447 -13.04 14.18 35.31
CA PRO A 447 -12.44 13.42 36.39
C PRO A 447 -10.94 13.21 36.15
N LEU A 448 -10.13 13.38 37.20
CA LEU A 448 -8.67 13.17 37.17
C LEU A 448 -8.27 11.72 36.87
N THR A 449 -9.22 10.79 37.04
CA THR A 449 -9.08 9.36 36.72
C THR A 449 -10.29 8.90 35.92
N THR A 450 -10.07 8.44 34.70
CA THR A 450 -11.11 7.96 33.78
C THR A 450 -11.29 6.45 33.92
N THR A 451 -12.54 5.99 33.93
CA THR A 451 -12.89 4.55 33.91
C THR A 451 -13.96 4.32 32.87
N ILE A 452 -13.79 3.27 32.05
CA ILE A 452 -14.79 2.89 31.05
C ILE A 452 -16.05 2.39 31.77
N GLN A 453 -17.19 3.07 31.57
CA GLN A 453 -18.46 2.63 32.18
C GLN A 453 -19.17 1.58 31.33
N TRP A 454 -19.18 1.79 30.01
CA TRP A 454 -19.78 0.85 29.07
C TRP A 454 -19.08 0.93 27.71
N THR A 455 -19.39 -0.03 26.85
CA THR A 455 -18.87 -0.12 25.49
C THR A 455 -19.99 -0.60 24.58
N LEU A 456 -20.15 0.07 23.44
CA LEU A 456 -21.06 -0.32 22.39
C LEU A 456 -20.25 -0.68 21.14
N GLU A 457 -20.45 -1.89 20.62
CA GLU A 457 -19.80 -2.39 19.41
C GLU A 457 -20.80 -2.46 18.25
N ARG A 458 -20.36 -2.05 17.06
CA ARG A 458 -21.12 -2.15 15.80
C ARG A 458 -20.19 -2.60 14.68
N GLU A 459 -20.63 -3.60 13.91
CA GLU A 459 -19.82 -4.21 12.85
C GLU A 459 -19.42 -3.21 11.74
N GLY A 460 -20.32 -2.30 11.37
CA GLY A 460 -20.04 -1.25 10.39
C GLY A 460 -19.25 -0.05 10.94
N GLY A 461 -19.08 0.02 12.26
CA GLY A 461 -18.45 1.14 12.95
C GLY A 461 -19.32 2.40 13.02
N PHE A 462 -18.88 3.35 13.85
CA PHE A 462 -19.49 4.67 14.00
C PHE A 462 -18.88 5.67 13.01
N VAL A 463 -19.63 6.73 12.71
CA VAL A 463 -19.19 7.84 11.86
C VAL A 463 -19.33 9.13 12.64
N GLY A 464 -18.26 9.94 12.66
CA GLY A 464 -18.21 11.17 13.42
C GLY A 464 -18.13 10.95 14.94
N GLY A 465 -18.12 12.06 15.68
CA GLY A 465 -18.30 12.05 17.12
C GLY A 465 -19.78 12.06 17.51
N PRO A 466 -20.11 11.67 18.75
CA PRO A 466 -21.47 11.81 19.26
C PRO A 466 -21.83 13.28 19.52
N ALA A 467 -23.12 13.59 19.42
CA ALA A 467 -23.72 14.80 20.01
C ALA A 467 -24.47 14.41 21.30
N ILE A 468 -24.46 15.29 22.30
CA ILE A 468 -25.06 15.06 23.61
C ILE A 468 -25.97 16.24 23.95
N ASP A 469 -27.26 15.98 24.12
CA ASP A 469 -28.23 17.03 24.47
C ASP A 469 -28.13 17.49 25.93
N ALA A 470 -29.05 18.36 26.34
CA ALA A 470 -29.03 18.95 27.69
C ALA A 470 -29.41 17.91 28.77
N GLU A 471 -30.16 16.88 28.37
CA GLU A 471 -30.62 15.78 29.20
C GLU A 471 -29.57 14.64 29.31
N GLY A 472 -28.51 14.69 28.52
CA GLY A 472 -27.44 13.69 28.49
C GLY A 472 -27.74 12.48 27.61
N ILE A 473 -28.70 12.60 26.69
CA ILE A 473 -28.93 11.62 25.62
C ILE A 473 -27.87 11.82 24.55
N LEU A 474 -27.27 10.71 24.14
CA LEU A 474 -26.20 10.67 23.17
C LEU A 474 -26.73 10.22 21.80
N TYR A 475 -26.50 11.04 20.78
CA TYR A 475 -26.87 10.76 19.39
C TYR A 475 -25.60 10.46 18.59
N ILE A 476 -25.57 9.31 17.92
CA ILE A 476 -24.42 8.89 17.11
C ILE A 476 -24.85 8.18 15.85
N ALA A 477 -24.15 8.45 14.75
CA ALA A 477 -24.38 7.79 13.47
C ALA A 477 -23.48 6.55 13.33
N ALA A 478 -24.02 5.48 12.75
CA ALA A 478 -23.30 4.23 12.51
C ALA A 478 -23.52 3.74 11.07
N ARG A 479 -22.54 3.02 10.53
CA ARG A 479 -22.69 2.38 9.21
C ARG A 479 -23.37 1.03 9.38
N GLU A 480 -24.16 0.67 8.40
CA GLU A 480 -24.74 -0.67 8.29
C GLU A 480 -23.93 -1.49 7.29
N VAL A 481 -23.61 -2.73 7.65
CA VAL A 481 -22.93 -3.67 6.74
C VAL A 481 -24.00 -4.36 5.91
N THR A 482 -24.01 -4.14 4.59
CA THR A 482 -24.96 -4.81 3.69
C THR A 482 -24.25 -5.62 2.60
N ASP A 483 -24.75 -6.83 2.35
CA ASP A 483 -24.21 -7.76 1.34
C ASP A 483 -24.39 -7.28 -0.12
N ASN A 484 -25.18 -6.22 -0.33
CA ASN A 484 -25.62 -5.76 -1.65
C ASN A 484 -24.81 -4.58 -2.20
N GLY A 485 -23.79 -4.11 -1.48
CA GLY A 485 -22.93 -2.99 -1.91
C GLY A 485 -23.60 -1.61 -1.89
N VAL A 486 -24.78 -1.47 -1.27
CA VAL A 486 -25.42 -0.19 -1.00
C VAL A 486 -25.05 0.20 0.44
N GLU A 487 -24.15 1.16 0.59
CA GLU A 487 -23.75 1.65 1.91
C GLU A 487 -24.91 2.47 2.53
N SER A 488 -25.60 1.91 3.52
CA SER A 488 -26.62 2.55 4.38
C SER A 488 -26.05 2.79 5.79
N GLY A 489 -26.85 3.38 6.68
CA GLY A 489 -26.48 3.53 8.08
C GLY A 489 -27.66 3.90 8.96
N ASN A 490 -27.37 4.18 10.23
CA ASN A 490 -28.38 4.36 11.26
C ASN A 490 -28.00 5.56 12.13
N LEU A 491 -29.00 6.29 12.60
CA LEU A 491 -28.88 7.23 13.72
C LEU A 491 -29.40 6.53 14.98
N ILE A 492 -28.60 6.55 16.03
CA ILE A 492 -28.86 5.86 17.29
C ILE A 492 -28.89 6.89 18.41
N ALA A 493 -29.95 6.87 19.22
CA ALA A 493 -30.03 7.59 20.49
C ALA A 493 -29.76 6.63 21.66
N LEU A 494 -28.83 7.00 22.52
CA LEU A 494 -28.41 6.25 23.70
C LEU A 494 -28.64 7.06 24.97
N ASP A 495 -29.02 6.41 26.06
CA ASP A 495 -28.98 7.04 27.37
C ASP A 495 -27.54 7.09 27.92
N GLY A 496 -27.35 7.77 29.05
CA GLY A 496 -26.04 7.86 29.72
C GLY A 496 -25.46 6.53 30.20
N GLU A 497 -26.25 5.44 30.21
CA GLU A 497 -25.82 4.08 30.54
C GLU A 497 -25.49 3.24 29.30
N GLY A 498 -25.59 3.81 28.10
CA GLY A 498 -25.29 3.13 26.84
C GLY A 498 -26.45 2.27 26.32
N THR A 499 -27.65 2.41 26.88
CA THR A 499 -28.85 1.71 26.41
C THR A 499 -29.45 2.44 25.22
N VAL A 500 -29.80 1.69 24.16
CA VAL A 500 -30.49 2.25 22.99
C VAL A 500 -31.91 2.68 23.37
N ILE A 501 -32.18 3.98 23.27
CA ILE A 501 -33.52 4.56 23.44
C ILE A 501 -34.34 4.30 22.16
N TRP A 502 -33.76 4.65 21.02
CA TRP A 502 -34.33 4.40 19.70
C TRP A 502 -33.22 4.36 18.64
N GLU A 503 -33.54 3.75 17.50
CA GLU A 503 -32.66 3.65 16.33
C GLU A 503 -33.50 3.88 15.08
N THR A 504 -33.00 4.68 14.15
CA THR A 504 -33.68 4.99 12.88
C THR A 504 -32.70 4.85 11.72
N THR A 505 -33.22 4.45 10.56
CA THR A 505 -32.41 4.16 9.37
C THR A 505 -32.17 5.42 8.54
N LEU A 506 -30.97 5.50 7.96
CA LEU A 506 -30.56 6.49 6.97
C LEU A 506 -30.49 5.83 5.60
N ASP A 507 -30.98 6.54 4.58
CA ASP A 507 -31.05 6.02 3.21
C ASP A 507 -29.66 5.78 2.59
N ARG A 508 -28.64 6.49 3.08
CA ARG A 508 -27.23 6.29 2.70
C ARG A 508 -26.31 6.29 3.91
N LYS A 509 -25.07 5.92 3.66
CA LYS A 509 -23.93 6.06 4.56
C LYS A 509 -23.90 7.45 5.20
N PRO A 510 -23.94 7.52 6.54
CA PRO A 510 -23.77 8.78 7.26
C PRO A 510 -22.39 9.37 7.04
N VAL A 511 -22.28 10.69 7.16
CA VAL A 511 -21.03 11.45 7.11
C VAL A 511 -20.99 12.48 8.23
N GLY A 512 -19.82 12.61 8.86
CA GLY A 512 -19.58 13.57 9.95
C GLY A 512 -20.39 13.29 11.23
N SER A 513 -20.29 14.23 12.15
CA SER A 513 -20.97 14.19 13.45
C SER A 513 -22.41 14.76 13.35
N PRO A 514 -23.38 14.27 14.13
CA PRO A 514 -24.68 14.93 14.28
C PRO A 514 -24.58 16.34 14.86
N ALA A 515 -25.59 17.18 14.60
CA ALA A 515 -25.75 18.46 15.27
C ALA A 515 -27.14 18.63 15.89
N LEU A 516 -27.20 19.34 17.02
CA LEU A 516 -28.42 19.57 17.81
C LEU A 516 -28.85 21.03 17.74
N ALA A 517 -30.11 21.28 17.39
CA ALA A 517 -30.71 22.60 17.49
C ALA A 517 -31.30 22.85 18.87
N ALA A 518 -31.51 24.12 19.22
CA ALA A 518 -31.97 24.54 20.53
C ALA A 518 -33.34 23.94 20.96
N ASP A 519 -34.14 23.46 20.03
CA ASP A 519 -35.42 22.79 20.27
C ASP A 519 -35.31 21.25 20.42
N GLY A 520 -34.08 20.72 20.36
CA GLY A 520 -33.78 19.28 20.42
C GLY A 520 -33.82 18.57 19.07
N THR A 521 -34.06 19.27 17.95
CA THR A 521 -34.02 18.66 16.62
C THR A 521 -32.60 18.18 16.30
N ILE A 522 -32.50 16.94 15.82
CA ILE A 522 -31.23 16.29 15.48
C ILE A 522 -31.01 16.32 13.97
N TYR A 523 -29.88 16.87 13.55
CA TYR A 523 -29.48 16.94 12.15
C TYR A 523 -28.32 15.98 11.86
N VAL A 524 -28.50 15.12 10.87
CA VAL A 524 -27.51 14.11 10.48
C VAL A 524 -27.32 14.11 8.98
N ALA A 525 -26.07 14.24 8.56
CA ALA A 525 -25.71 14.18 7.15
C ALA A 525 -25.49 12.74 6.70
N ASP A 526 -25.93 12.44 5.48
CA ASP A 526 -25.59 11.23 4.74
C ASP A 526 -25.09 11.58 3.33
N LYS A 527 -24.67 10.58 2.56
CA LYS A 527 -24.16 10.83 1.19
C LYS A 527 -25.20 11.41 0.21
N LEU A 528 -26.50 11.41 0.50
CA LEU A 528 -27.52 12.09 -0.32
C LEU A 528 -27.73 13.55 0.10
N GLY A 529 -27.57 13.87 1.38
CA GLY A 529 -27.82 15.22 1.86
C GLY A 529 -27.93 15.30 3.38
N LEU A 530 -28.92 16.06 3.86
CA LEU A 530 -29.11 16.34 5.28
C LEU A 530 -30.49 15.86 5.73
N ASN A 531 -30.52 15.14 6.86
CA ASN A 531 -31.73 14.62 7.48
C ASN A 531 -32.00 15.36 8.78
N ALA A 532 -33.26 15.71 9.03
CA ALA A 532 -33.72 16.26 10.29
C ALA A 532 -34.63 15.26 11.01
N PHE A 533 -34.34 14.98 12.27
CA PHE A 533 -35.08 14.06 13.12
C PHE A 533 -35.58 14.77 14.37
N SER A 534 -36.78 14.39 14.82
CA SER A 534 -37.28 14.80 16.12
C SER A 534 -36.49 14.14 17.25
N PRO A 535 -36.55 14.67 18.50
CA PRO A 535 -36.01 14.00 19.69
C PRO A 535 -36.49 12.54 19.88
N ALA A 536 -37.65 12.20 19.31
CA ALA A 536 -38.21 10.86 19.35
C ALA A 536 -37.76 9.94 18.18
N GLY A 537 -36.84 10.40 17.33
CA GLY A 537 -36.29 9.64 16.20
C GLY A 537 -37.15 9.64 14.94
N ALA A 538 -38.20 10.48 14.87
CA ALA A 538 -39.06 10.58 13.69
C ALA A 538 -38.45 11.53 12.66
N LEU A 539 -38.35 11.10 11.39
CA LEU A 539 -37.88 11.95 10.29
C LEU A 539 -38.85 13.13 10.09
N LEU A 540 -38.34 14.35 10.22
CA LEU A 540 -39.07 15.59 9.99
C LEU A 540 -39.01 15.99 8.51
N TRP A 541 -37.80 16.03 7.96
CA TRP A 541 -37.55 16.34 6.55
C TRP A 541 -36.20 15.80 6.10
N HIS A 542 -36.02 15.68 4.78
CA HIS A 542 -34.76 15.35 4.14
C HIS A 542 -34.47 16.38 3.03
N TYR A 543 -33.27 16.93 3.03
CA TYR A 543 -32.75 17.77 1.97
C TYR A 543 -31.81 16.96 1.09
N THR A 544 -32.01 17.00 -0.23
CA THR A 544 -31.08 16.43 -1.22
C THR A 544 -30.47 17.56 -2.04
N SER A 545 -29.16 17.47 -2.34
CA SER A 545 -28.52 18.45 -3.23
C SER A 545 -29.21 18.48 -4.60
N PRO A 546 -29.61 19.66 -5.12
CA PRO A 546 -30.17 19.79 -6.46
C PRO A 546 -29.21 19.34 -7.57
N GLU A 547 -27.90 19.41 -7.33
CA GLU A 547 -26.84 19.05 -8.30
C GLU A 547 -26.38 17.59 -8.13
N GLY A 548 -26.90 16.88 -7.12
CA GLY A 548 -26.58 15.48 -6.84
C GLY A 548 -25.16 15.24 -6.35
N ASP A 549 -24.45 16.28 -5.90
CA ASP A 549 -23.12 16.12 -5.30
C ASP A 549 -23.23 15.59 -3.86
N PRO A 550 -22.43 14.59 -3.47
CA PRO A 550 -22.58 14.00 -2.15
C PRO A 550 -22.15 14.94 -1.02
N THR A 551 -22.76 14.75 0.15
CA THR A 551 -22.35 15.43 1.38
C THR A 551 -20.97 14.95 1.82
N ALA A 552 -20.15 15.89 2.30
CA ALA A 552 -18.79 15.63 2.72
C ALA A 552 -18.67 15.52 4.25
N ASP A 553 -19.44 16.31 5.01
CA ASP A 553 -19.31 16.40 6.46
C ASP A 553 -20.65 16.70 7.16
N GLY A 554 -20.63 16.65 8.50
CA GLY A 554 -21.74 16.94 9.38
C GLY A 554 -22.10 18.44 9.40
N PRO A 555 -23.35 18.76 9.76
CA PRO A 555 -23.81 20.14 9.85
C PRO A 555 -23.30 20.86 11.10
N ILE A 556 -23.33 22.19 11.06
CA ILE A 556 -23.34 23.07 12.25
C ILE A 556 -24.59 23.94 12.21
N ILE A 557 -24.95 24.52 13.35
CA ILE A 557 -26.21 25.26 13.52
C ILE A 557 -25.93 26.60 14.19
N ASP A 558 -26.46 27.70 13.66
CA ASP A 558 -26.41 29.01 14.33
C ASP A 558 -27.53 29.18 15.38
N ALA A 559 -27.52 30.30 16.11
CA ALA A 559 -28.53 30.57 17.14
C ALA A 559 -29.95 30.74 16.58
N ASP A 560 -30.09 31.10 15.30
CA ASP A 560 -31.36 31.22 14.59
C ASP A 560 -31.86 29.87 14.02
N GLY A 561 -31.09 28.79 14.19
CA GLY A 561 -31.40 27.44 13.72
C GLY A 561 -31.02 27.18 12.25
N ASN A 562 -30.28 28.08 11.60
CA ASN A 562 -29.82 27.86 10.24
C ASN A 562 -28.66 26.88 10.22
N LEU A 563 -28.66 26.02 9.20
CA LEU A 563 -27.79 24.87 9.09
C LEU A 563 -26.72 25.16 8.05
N TYR A 564 -25.46 24.95 8.39
CA TYR A 564 -24.34 25.10 7.48
C TYR A 564 -23.61 23.78 7.33
N PHE A 565 -23.44 23.32 6.11
CA PHE A 565 -22.76 22.07 5.84
C PHE A 565 -22.14 22.05 4.45
N LYS A 566 -21.17 21.16 4.29
CA LYS A 566 -20.41 21.03 3.05
C LYS A 566 -20.83 19.81 2.25
N SER A 567 -20.98 20.00 0.96
CA SER A 567 -20.95 18.95 -0.05
C SER A 567 -19.64 19.00 -0.86
N TYR A 568 -19.34 17.98 -1.66
CA TYR A 568 -18.08 17.94 -2.41
C TYR A 568 -17.87 19.14 -3.34
N ALA A 569 -18.94 19.76 -3.85
CA ALA A 569 -18.87 20.87 -4.80
C ALA A 569 -19.28 22.23 -4.22
N ALA A 570 -19.87 22.30 -3.01
CA ALA A 570 -20.35 23.56 -2.46
C ALA A 570 -20.40 23.63 -0.93
N MET A 571 -20.39 24.86 -0.43
CA MET A 571 -20.88 25.19 0.91
C MET A 571 -22.38 25.49 0.81
N ASN A 572 -23.17 24.91 1.71
CA ASN A 572 -24.63 25.01 1.69
C ASN A 572 -25.11 25.62 3.01
N ALA A 573 -26.12 26.47 2.91
CA ALA A 573 -26.89 26.96 4.05
C ALA A 573 -28.37 26.64 3.89
N LEU A 574 -28.97 25.98 4.88
CA LEU A 574 -30.41 25.72 4.95
C LEU A 574 -31.04 26.49 6.10
N ALA A 575 -32.33 26.80 5.96
CA ALA A 575 -33.15 27.24 7.07
C ALA A 575 -33.58 26.02 7.93
N PRO A 576 -34.09 26.23 9.16
CA PRO A 576 -34.50 25.13 10.05
C PRO A 576 -35.53 24.16 9.46
N ASP A 577 -36.34 24.63 8.50
CA ASP A 577 -37.36 23.87 7.78
C ASP A 577 -36.81 23.06 6.60
N GLY A 578 -35.49 23.09 6.37
CA GLY A 578 -34.80 22.38 5.29
C GLY A 578 -34.78 23.12 3.96
N THR A 579 -35.28 24.37 3.90
CA THR A 579 -35.24 25.17 2.68
C THR A 579 -33.83 25.73 2.41
N LEU A 580 -33.37 25.66 1.16
CA LEU A 580 -32.06 26.17 0.76
C LEU A 580 -32.04 27.70 0.80
N ARG A 581 -31.16 28.28 1.63
CA ARG A 581 -30.93 29.74 1.71
C ARG A 581 -29.95 30.19 0.65
N TRP A 582 -28.78 29.57 0.62
CA TRP A 582 -27.75 29.83 -0.37
C TRP A 582 -26.83 28.61 -0.54
N ARG A 583 -26.16 28.59 -1.70
CA ARG A 583 -25.19 27.57 -2.07
C ARG A 583 -24.05 28.24 -2.82
N THR A 584 -22.84 28.10 -2.32
CA THR A 584 -21.65 28.71 -2.92
C THR A 584 -20.67 27.63 -3.33
N ALA A 585 -20.32 27.61 -4.62
CA ALA A 585 -19.39 26.63 -5.16
C ALA A 585 -18.01 26.77 -4.50
N ILE A 586 -17.41 25.64 -4.13
CA ILE A 586 -16.05 25.59 -3.61
C ILE A 586 -15.11 25.09 -4.70
N THR A 587 -13.99 25.78 -4.89
CA THR A 587 -12.97 25.41 -5.88
C THR A 587 -11.95 24.40 -5.32
N GLU A 588 -11.89 24.27 -3.99
CA GLU A 588 -11.08 23.29 -3.30
C GLU A 588 -11.91 22.05 -2.95
N ASN A 589 -11.73 20.98 -3.72
CA ASN A 589 -12.31 19.68 -3.39
C ASN A 589 -11.42 18.98 -2.37
N ALA A 590 -11.77 19.20 -1.11
CA ALA A 590 -10.95 18.74 -0.02
C ALA A 590 -11.86 18.19 1.12
N ALA A 591 -11.77 16.92 1.57
CA ALA A 591 -12.52 16.50 2.76
C ALA A 591 -11.83 17.03 4.02
N SER A 592 -12.44 17.96 4.74
CA SER A 592 -11.90 18.43 6.00
C SER A 592 -13.04 18.48 6.99
N LEU A 593 -12.66 18.58 8.26
CA LEU A 593 -13.46 19.00 9.40
C LEU A 593 -14.60 19.97 9.02
N PRO A 594 -15.73 19.93 9.76
CA PRO A 594 -16.92 20.67 9.39
C PRO A 594 -16.66 22.17 9.44
N PRO A 595 -17.49 22.98 8.76
CA PRO A 595 -17.42 24.42 8.90
C PRO A 595 -17.55 24.83 10.37
N HIS A 596 -17.15 26.06 10.70
CA HIS A 596 -17.39 26.66 12.02
C HIS A 596 -17.84 28.11 11.85
N LEU A 597 -18.62 28.60 12.81
CA LEU A 597 -19.12 29.97 12.81
C LEU A 597 -18.11 30.93 13.43
N SER A 598 -18.12 32.17 12.96
CA SER A 598 -17.57 33.30 13.73
C SER A 598 -18.35 33.48 15.03
N VAL A 599 -17.71 34.05 16.05
CA VAL A 599 -18.33 34.28 17.37
C VAL A 599 -19.60 35.13 17.28
N ASP A 600 -19.67 36.05 16.30
CA ASP A 600 -20.83 36.91 16.02
C ASP A 600 -21.81 36.31 14.99
N GLU A 601 -21.56 35.06 14.55
CA GLU A 601 -22.33 34.28 13.58
C GLU A 601 -22.55 34.98 12.22
N GLN A 602 -21.76 36.01 11.91
CA GLN A 602 -21.83 36.73 10.62
C GLN A 602 -21.09 35.98 9.50
N ALA A 603 -20.17 35.09 9.85
CA ALA A 603 -19.35 34.36 8.91
C ALA A 603 -19.30 32.85 9.21
N VAL A 604 -19.25 32.06 8.15
CA VAL A 604 -19.01 30.63 8.16
C VAL A 604 -17.63 30.40 7.60
N PHE A 605 -16.75 29.79 8.38
CA PHE A 605 -15.39 29.50 8.00
C PHE A 605 -15.20 28.02 7.71
N TRP A 606 -14.51 27.75 6.61
CA TRP A 606 -14.05 26.42 6.25
C TRP A 606 -12.61 26.51 5.73
N ARG A 607 -11.67 25.97 6.50
CA ARG A 607 -10.22 26.16 6.29
C ARG A 607 -9.87 27.65 6.20
N ASN A 608 -9.30 28.08 5.07
CA ASN A 608 -8.93 29.46 4.81
C ASN A 608 -10.02 30.22 4.02
N LEU A 609 -11.20 29.63 3.82
CA LEU A 609 -12.32 30.24 3.12
C LEU A 609 -13.36 30.74 4.13
N GLY A 610 -13.73 32.01 4.02
CA GLY A 610 -14.83 32.62 4.76
C GLY A 610 -16.01 32.88 3.83
N TYR A 611 -17.22 32.65 4.33
CA TYR A 611 -18.48 32.94 3.66
C TYR A 611 -19.38 33.76 4.57
N ASN A 612 -20.06 34.77 4.03
CA ASN A 612 -21.06 35.50 4.77
C ASN A 612 -22.24 34.57 5.11
N ALA A 613 -22.57 34.44 6.39
CA ALA A 613 -23.61 33.52 6.87
C ALA A 613 -25.00 33.81 6.27
N LYS A 614 -25.25 35.06 5.86
CA LYS A 614 -26.54 35.51 5.33
C LYS A 614 -26.77 35.17 3.86
N ASP A 615 -25.75 35.32 3.02
CA ASP A 615 -25.89 35.23 1.56
C ASP A 615 -24.85 34.36 0.85
N GLY A 616 -23.87 33.81 1.57
CA GLY A 616 -22.84 32.92 1.02
C GLY A 616 -21.78 33.62 0.19
N SER A 617 -21.75 34.96 0.14
CA SER A 617 -20.69 35.70 -0.53
C SER A 617 -19.33 35.50 0.18
N PRO A 618 -18.19 35.59 -0.54
CA PRO A 618 -16.87 35.52 0.10
C PRO A 618 -16.75 36.55 1.23
N TYR A 619 -16.22 36.11 2.36
CA TYR A 619 -16.00 36.93 3.55
C TYR A 619 -14.49 37.20 3.68
N ASP A 620 -14.08 38.43 3.37
CA ASP A 620 -12.68 38.89 3.34
C ASP A 620 -12.08 39.12 4.74
#